data_AF-A0A2N5EV94-F1
#
_entry.id   AF-A0A2N5EV94-F1
#
_cell.length_a   1.000
_cell.length_b   1.000
_cell.length_c   1.000
_cell.angle_alpha   90.00
_cell.angle_beta   90.00
_cell.angle_gamma   90.00
#
_symmetry.space_group_name_H-M   'P 1'
#
loop_
_entity.id
_entity.type
_entity.pdbx_description
1 polymer ?
#
loop_
_entity_poly.entity_id
_entity_poly.type
_entity_poly.pdbx_seq_one_letter_code
_entity_poly.pdbx_strand_id
1 'polypeptide(L)'
;MLTLTIGTFAIALNHILLISALIIATLVGWRVAKRGGENPESVLFSLFLLGMLVARVSFVLMYWSDYSYDWLQMVDLRDGGFLAWPGVIALVLGALAYGWRRPALRKPLSAGVITGLVFWGMTSVSLNLYDKGSQLPDITLRNANGDVVQLADYKGGPLVINLWATWCPPCRREMPVLERAQHQRPDVTFLFVNQAESMQSVSTFLATQGLTLDNVLFDASGRLGQAVGSMALPTTLFYRADGRLINSHLGELSQASLARAMEPFDTAPAATRKPTCPASATC
;
A
#
# COMPACT_ATOMS: atom_id res chain seq x y z
N MET A 1 0.37 -7.66 -7.04
CA MET A 1 -0.79 -6.81 -6.70
C MET A 1 -2.04 -7.38 -7.32
N LEU A 2 -2.97 -7.90 -6.50
CA LEU A 2 -4.29 -8.32 -6.97
C LEU A 2 -5.30 -7.24 -6.55
N THR A 3 -5.77 -6.45 -7.51
CA THR A 3 -6.90 -5.53 -7.30
C THR A 3 -8.16 -6.17 -7.84
N LEU A 4 -9.24 -6.16 -7.06
CA LEU A 4 -10.55 -6.59 -7.56
C LEU A 4 -11.29 -5.36 -8.08
N THR A 5 -11.54 -5.32 -9.39
CA THR A 5 -12.36 -4.28 -10.02
C THR A 5 -13.81 -4.76 -10.13
N ILE A 6 -14.73 -4.09 -9.43
CA ILE A 6 -16.17 -4.27 -9.58
C ILE A 6 -16.71 -3.02 -10.27
N GLY A 7 -16.87 -3.09 -11.60
CA GLY A 7 -17.25 -1.94 -12.41
C GLY A 7 -16.19 -0.83 -12.34
N THR A 8 -16.59 0.37 -11.91
CA THR A 8 -15.69 1.53 -11.74
C THR A 8 -14.94 1.55 -10.41
N PHE A 9 -15.26 0.65 -9.47
CA PHE A 9 -14.62 0.61 -8.16
C PHE A 9 -13.54 -0.46 -8.12
N ALA A 10 -12.31 -0.04 -7.81
CA ALA A 10 -11.21 -0.94 -7.51
C ALA A 10 -11.02 -1.00 -5.99
N ILE A 11 -10.99 -2.21 -5.44
CA ILE A 11 -10.76 -2.45 -4.02
C ILE A 11 -9.48 -3.26 -3.87
N ALA A 12 -8.56 -2.80 -3.02
CA ALA A 12 -7.38 -3.55 -2.68
C ALA A 12 -7.76 -4.83 -1.93
N LEU A 13 -7.13 -5.96 -2.30
CA LEU A 13 -7.45 -7.27 -1.73
C LEU A 13 -7.38 -7.29 -0.19
N ASN A 14 -6.46 -6.54 0.41
CA ASN A 14 -6.34 -6.42 1.86
C ASN A 14 -7.64 -5.96 2.56
N HIS A 15 -8.41 -5.06 1.95
CA HIS A 15 -9.69 -4.62 2.51
C HIS A 15 -10.74 -5.74 2.43
N ILE A 16 -10.76 -6.48 1.33
CA ILE A 16 -11.65 -7.63 1.14
C ILE A 16 -11.32 -8.69 2.20
N LEU A 17 -10.05 -8.96 2.47
CA LEU A 17 -9.63 -9.90 3.50
C LEU A 17 -10.10 -9.52 4.89
N LEU A 18 -10.02 -8.24 5.27
CA LEU A 18 -10.51 -7.77 6.57
C LEU A 18 -12.02 -7.96 6.69
N ILE A 19 -12.78 -7.64 5.64
CA ILE A 19 -14.24 -7.84 5.61
C ILE A 19 -14.56 -9.34 5.66
N SER A 20 -13.89 -10.17 4.86
CA SER A 20 -14.08 -11.63 4.87
C SER A 20 -13.72 -12.24 6.22
N ALA A 21 -12.65 -11.78 6.88
CA ALA A 21 -12.26 -12.22 8.21
C ALA A 21 -13.34 -11.91 9.25
N LEU A 22 -13.92 -10.71 9.20
CA LEU A 22 -15.01 -10.31 10.07
C LEU A 22 -16.27 -11.16 9.82
N ILE A 23 -16.64 -11.39 8.55
CA ILE A 23 -17.78 -12.25 8.18
C ILE A 23 -17.57 -13.69 8.68
N ILE A 24 -16.37 -14.25 8.51
CA ILE A 24 -16.06 -15.60 9.00
C ILE A 24 -16.13 -15.64 10.53
N ALA A 25 -15.57 -14.64 11.21
CA ALA A 25 -15.60 -14.55 12.67
C ALA A 25 -17.04 -14.49 13.20
N THR A 26 -17.92 -13.69 12.59
CA THR A 26 -19.33 -13.58 12.99
C THR A 26 -20.11 -14.86 12.69
N LEU A 27 -19.91 -15.47 11.51
CA LEU A 27 -20.57 -16.73 11.14
C LEU A 27 -20.18 -17.89 12.07
N VAL A 28 -18.89 -18.03 12.38
CA VAL A 28 -18.39 -19.05 13.31
C VAL A 28 -18.91 -18.78 14.72
N GLY A 29 -18.81 -17.54 15.19
CA GLY A 29 -19.30 -17.15 16.51
C GLY A 29 -20.80 -17.43 16.68
N TRP A 30 -21.61 -17.06 15.68
CA TRP A 30 -23.04 -17.35 15.63
C TRP A 30 -23.34 -18.86 15.62
N ARG A 31 -22.60 -19.64 14.83
CA ARG A 31 -22.78 -21.10 14.76
C ARG A 31 -22.46 -21.79 16.09
N VAL A 32 -21.48 -21.28 16.85
CA VAL A 32 -21.18 -21.76 18.20
C VAL A 32 -22.23 -21.30 19.20
N ALA A 33 -22.73 -20.07 19.10
CA ALA A 33 -23.78 -19.55 19.98
C ALA A 33 -25.08 -20.37 19.87
N LYS A 34 -25.41 -20.89 18.68
CA LYS A 34 -26.54 -21.82 18.48
C LYS A 34 -26.46 -23.12 19.30
N ARG A 35 -25.26 -23.52 19.76
CA ARG A 35 -25.06 -24.71 20.60
C ARG A 35 -25.11 -24.39 22.10
N GLY A 36 -25.50 -23.17 22.45
CA GLY A 36 -25.58 -22.66 23.82
C GLY A 36 -24.66 -21.46 24.01
N GLY A 37 -25.25 -20.30 24.29
CA GLY A 37 -24.53 -19.05 24.53
C GLY A 37 -25.27 -17.84 23.97
N GLU A 38 -24.68 -16.67 24.16
CA GLU A 38 -25.15 -15.40 23.59
C GLU A 38 -24.54 -15.18 22.19
N ASN A 39 -25.26 -14.46 21.31
CA ASN A 39 -24.72 -14.09 19.99
C ASN A 39 -23.58 -13.07 20.15
N PRO A 40 -22.34 -13.38 19.71
CA PRO A 40 -21.19 -12.49 19.88
C PRO A 40 -21.08 -11.39 18.83
N GLU A 41 -21.97 -11.32 17.85
CA GLU A 41 -21.88 -10.45 16.68
C GLU A 41 -21.63 -8.96 17.02
N SER A 42 -22.44 -8.38 17.90
CA SER A 42 -22.29 -6.97 18.30
C SER A 42 -20.96 -6.70 19.02
N VAL A 43 -20.50 -7.67 19.82
CA VAL A 43 -19.22 -7.61 20.52
C VAL A 43 -18.06 -7.74 19.54
N LEU A 44 -18.13 -8.69 18.59
CA LEU A 44 -17.12 -8.85 17.54
C LEU A 44 -16.99 -7.59 16.68
N PHE A 45 -18.11 -6.99 16.28
CA PHE A 45 -18.10 -5.75 15.51
C PHE A 45 -17.49 -4.59 16.32
N SER A 46 -17.86 -4.45 17.59
CA SER A 46 -17.31 -3.42 18.48
C SER A 46 -15.80 -3.60 18.71
N LEU A 47 -15.35 -4.84 18.90
CA LEU A 47 -13.92 -5.16 19.05
C LEU A 47 -13.14 -4.94 17.77
N PHE A 48 -13.74 -5.22 16.60
CA PHE A 48 -13.15 -4.92 15.30
C PHE A 48 -12.95 -3.41 15.12
N LEU A 49 -13.96 -2.59 15.40
CA LEU A 49 -13.85 -1.14 15.33
C LEU A 49 -12.83 -0.58 16.32
N LEU A 50 -12.82 -1.10 17.56
CA LEU A 50 -11.81 -0.73 18.56
C LEU A 50 -10.39 -1.08 18.09
N GLY A 51 -10.19 -2.29 17.55
CA GLY A 51 -8.91 -2.73 17.02
C GLY A 51 -8.44 -1.84 15.86
N MET A 52 -9.34 -1.50 14.94
CA MET A 52 -9.05 -0.60 13.81
C MET A 52 -8.69 0.82 14.29
N LEU A 53 -9.40 1.34 15.29
CA LEU A 53 -9.11 2.64 15.89
C LEU A 53 -7.72 2.63 16.54
N VAL A 54 -7.41 1.62 17.37
CA VAL A 54 -6.11 1.50 18.02
C VAL A 54 -4.99 1.33 16.99
N ALA A 55 -5.22 0.57 15.92
CA ALA A 55 -4.28 0.41 14.81
C ALA A 55 -3.95 1.75 14.13
N ARG A 56 -4.97 2.58 13.87
CA ARG A 56 -4.79 3.91 13.27
C ARG A 56 -4.09 4.88 14.23
N VAL A 57 -4.56 4.99 15.47
CA VAL A 57 -3.96 5.88 16.47
C VAL A 57 -2.49 5.53 16.70
N SER A 58 -2.17 4.24 16.79
CA SER A 58 -0.78 3.79 16.95
C SER A 58 0.09 4.18 15.74
N PHE A 59 -0.45 4.08 14.52
CA PHE A 59 0.25 4.52 13.32
C PHE A 59 0.52 6.03 13.34
N VAL A 60 -0.49 6.84 13.64
CA VAL A 60 -0.36 8.30 13.73
C VAL A 60 0.64 8.71 14.80
N LEU A 61 0.66 8.04 15.95
CA LEU A 61 1.63 8.29 17.01
C LEU A 61 3.07 7.92 16.60
N MET A 62 3.24 6.83 15.85
CA MET A 62 4.55 6.38 15.36
C MET A 62 5.14 7.35 14.33
N TYR A 63 4.31 7.87 13.42
CA TYR A 63 4.72 8.80 12.35
C TYR A 63 4.28 10.24 12.65
N TRP A 64 4.30 10.62 13.93
CA TRP A 64 3.79 11.91 14.38
C TRP A 64 4.45 13.11 13.69
N SER A 65 5.76 13.01 13.39
CA SER A 65 6.52 14.05 12.69
C SER A 65 5.95 14.36 11.30
N ASP A 66 5.48 13.33 10.59
CA ASP A 66 4.99 13.47 9.21
C ASP A 66 3.58 14.08 9.15
N TYR A 67 2.78 13.91 10.21
CA TYR A 67 1.44 14.50 10.30
C TYR A 67 1.42 15.91 10.90
N SER A 68 2.53 16.38 11.48
CA SER A 68 2.58 17.66 12.21
C SER A 68 2.25 18.89 11.35
N TYR A 69 2.41 18.79 10.03
CA TYR A 69 2.14 19.87 9.07
C TYR A 69 0.73 19.82 8.46
N ASP A 70 0.03 18.69 8.54
CA ASP A 70 -1.32 18.51 7.97
C ASP A 70 -2.17 17.56 8.84
N TRP A 71 -2.82 18.16 9.85
CA TRP A 71 -3.66 17.44 10.81
C TRP A 71 -4.87 16.74 10.17
N LEU A 72 -5.35 17.20 9.01
CA LEU A 72 -6.50 16.57 8.33
C LEU A 72 -6.14 15.17 7.82
N GLN A 73 -4.88 14.95 7.44
CA GLN A 73 -4.39 13.63 7.03
C GLN A 73 -4.40 12.61 8.17
N MET A 74 -4.39 13.03 9.44
CA MET A 74 -4.51 12.10 10.57
C MET A 74 -5.84 11.34 10.53
N VAL A 75 -6.91 12.01 10.11
CA VAL A 75 -8.27 11.45 10.02
C VAL A 75 -8.52 10.77 8.67
N ASP A 76 -7.73 11.08 7.64
CA ASP A 76 -7.88 10.44 6.33
C ASP A 76 -7.38 8.98 6.37
N LEU A 77 -8.33 8.04 6.41
CA LEU A 77 -8.06 6.60 6.42
C LEU A 77 -7.70 6.05 5.03
N ARG A 78 -7.80 6.86 3.97
CA ARG A 78 -7.53 6.44 2.58
C ARG A 78 -6.05 6.21 2.32
N ASP A 79 -5.17 6.78 3.15
CA ASP A 79 -3.73 6.61 3.06
C ASP A 79 -3.25 5.21 3.44
N GLY A 80 -4.13 4.35 3.97
CA GLY A 80 -3.81 2.97 4.37
C GLY A 80 -2.88 2.86 5.59
N GLY A 81 -2.65 3.95 6.33
CA GLY A 81 -1.74 4.00 7.46
C GLY A 81 -2.27 3.30 8.72
N PHE A 82 -2.04 1.99 8.83
CA PHE A 82 -2.44 1.20 10.01
C PHE A 82 -1.29 0.32 10.52
N LEU A 83 -1.08 0.34 11.84
CA LEU A 83 -0.27 -0.68 12.51
C LEU A 83 -1.18 -1.80 12.98
N ALA A 84 -1.10 -2.97 12.35
CA ALA A 84 -2.02 -4.06 12.65
C ALA A 84 -1.83 -4.66 14.05
N TRP A 85 -0.57 -4.76 14.53
CA TRP A 85 -0.25 -5.47 15.77
C TRP A 85 -0.86 -4.85 17.04
N PRO A 86 -0.90 -3.51 17.26
CA PRO A 86 -1.57 -2.93 18.42
C PRO A 86 -3.08 -3.13 18.35
N GLY A 87 -3.67 -3.08 17.14
CA GLY A 87 -5.09 -3.34 16.93
C GLY A 87 -5.48 -4.78 17.28
N VAL A 88 -4.66 -5.76 16.88
CA VAL A 88 -4.84 -7.17 17.26
C VAL A 88 -4.73 -7.36 18.77
N ILE A 89 -3.76 -6.71 19.43
CA ILE A 89 -3.63 -6.74 20.90
C ILE A 89 -4.90 -6.19 21.57
N ALA A 90 -5.39 -5.02 21.14
CA ALA A 90 -6.60 -4.42 21.68
C ALA A 90 -7.83 -5.33 21.49
N LEU A 91 -7.96 -5.97 20.33
CA LEU A 91 -9.01 -6.94 20.04
C LEU A 91 -8.95 -8.14 20.98
N VAL A 92 -7.76 -8.73 21.19
CA VAL A 92 -7.57 -9.90 22.07
C VAL A 92 -7.85 -9.54 23.53
N LEU A 93 -7.31 -8.43 24.02
CA LEU A 93 -7.56 -7.96 25.39
C LEU A 93 -9.04 -7.64 25.62
N GLY A 94 -9.69 -6.99 24.67
CA GLY A 94 -11.13 -6.74 24.72
C GLY A 94 -11.94 -8.03 24.73
N ALA A 95 -11.60 -9.01 23.88
CA ALA A 95 -12.26 -10.31 23.87
C ALA A 95 -12.12 -11.06 25.21
N LEU A 96 -10.93 -11.01 25.82
CA LEU A 96 -10.70 -11.58 27.15
C LEU A 96 -11.53 -10.87 28.23
N ALA A 97 -11.59 -9.54 28.20
CA ALA A 97 -12.38 -8.75 29.16
C ALA A 97 -13.88 -9.03 29.05
N TYR A 98 -14.44 -9.08 27.83
CA TYR A 98 -15.84 -9.44 27.61
C TYR A 98 -16.13 -10.89 28.00
N GLY A 99 -15.24 -11.82 27.63
CA GLY A 99 -15.34 -13.22 28.03
C GLY A 99 -15.29 -13.42 29.54
N TRP A 100 -14.47 -12.64 30.25
CA TRP A 100 -14.43 -12.66 31.71
C TRP A 100 -15.76 -12.22 32.32
N ARG A 101 -16.29 -11.07 31.87
CA ARG A 101 -17.52 -10.46 32.39
C ARG A 101 -18.80 -11.23 32.01
N ARG A 102 -18.81 -11.92 30.87
CA ARG A 102 -19.98 -12.63 30.34
C ARG A 102 -19.63 -14.08 30.00
N PRO A 103 -19.79 -15.03 30.94
CA PRO A 103 -19.46 -16.44 30.71
C PRO A 103 -20.17 -17.07 29.50
N ALA A 104 -21.40 -16.64 29.22
CA ALA A 104 -22.19 -17.10 28.08
C ALA A 104 -21.59 -16.73 26.70
N LEU A 105 -20.70 -15.74 26.65
CA LEU A 105 -20.01 -15.32 25.42
C LEU A 105 -18.66 -16.03 25.20
N ARG A 106 -18.09 -16.70 26.20
CA ARG A 106 -16.69 -17.21 26.13
C ARG A 106 -16.45 -18.11 24.93
N LYS A 107 -17.27 -19.15 24.77
CA LYS A 107 -17.16 -20.11 23.66
C LYS A 107 -17.41 -19.45 22.29
N PRO A 108 -18.54 -18.75 22.06
CA PRO A 108 -18.79 -18.16 20.74
C PRO A 108 -17.84 -17.02 20.38
N LEU A 109 -17.45 -16.17 21.35
CA LEU A 109 -16.52 -15.07 21.12
C LEU A 109 -15.10 -15.57 20.82
N SER A 110 -14.58 -16.52 21.61
CA SER A 110 -13.24 -17.08 21.37
C SER A 110 -13.17 -17.81 20.03
N ALA A 111 -14.19 -18.61 19.69
CA ALA A 111 -14.25 -19.29 18.39
C ALA A 111 -14.22 -18.28 17.23
N GLY A 112 -15.06 -17.23 17.28
CA GLY A 112 -15.09 -16.19 16.25
C GLY A 112 -13.76 -15.47 16.11
N VAL A 113 -13.20 -14.96 17.22
CA VAL A 113 -11.91 -14.24 17.24
C VAL A 113 -10.77 -15.10 16.69
N ILE A 114 -10.64 -16.34 17.16
CA ILE A 114 -9.57 -17.24 16.71
C ILE A 114 -9.70 -17.50 15.21
N THR A 115 -10.89 -17.85 14.72
CA THR A 115 -11.07 -18.11 13.28
C THR A 115 -10.83 -16.88 12.42
N GLY A 116 -11.26 -15.69 12.85
CA GLY A 116 -11.02 -14.44 12.14
C GLY A 116 -9.54 -14.09 12.06
N LEU A 117 -8.81 -14.17 13.19
CA LEU A 117 -7.38 -13.90 13.24
C LEU A 117 -6.56 -14.92 12.45
N VAL A 118 -6.90 -16.22 12.55
CA VAL A 118 -6.23 -17.27 11.79
C VAL A 118 -6.46 -17.09 10.30
N PHE A 119 -7.70 -16.87 9.86
CA PHE A 119 -8.02 -16.62 8.46
C PHE A 119 -7.27 -15.39 7.92
N TRP A 120 -7.35 -14.27 8.64
CA TRP A 120 -6.67 -13.03 8.24
C TRP A 120 -5.15 -13.21 8.20
N GLY A 121 -4.55 -13.79 9.24
CA GLY A 121 -3.11 -14.00 9.32
C GLY A 121 -2.59 -14.95 8.24
N MET A 122 -3.22 -16.11 8.06
CA MET A 122 -2.83 -17.09 7.03
C MET A 122 -2.94 -16.51 5.62
N THR A 123 -4.02 -15.77 5.34
CA THR A 123 -4.21 -15.18 4.01
C THR A 123 -3.26 -14.02 3.77
N SER A 124 -3.01 -13.19 4.78
CA SER A 124 -2.04 -12.08 4.70
C SER A 124 -0.62 -12.59 4.44
N VAL A 125 -0.21 -13.66 5.12
CA VAL A 125 1.10 -14.31 4.87
C VAL A 125 1.15 -14.88 3.45
N SER A 126 0.11 -15.60 3.03
CA SER A 126 0.03 -16.20 1.68
C SER A 126 0.15 -15.14 0.58
N LEU A 127 -0.54 -14.01 0.71
CA LEU A 127 -0.46 -12.92 -0.25
C LEU A 127 0.89 -12.21 -0.23
N ASN A 128 1.46 -12.00 0.96
CA ASN A 128 2.78 -11.41 1.07
C ASN A 128 3.86 -12.27 0.40
N LEU A 129 3.74 -13.59 0.47
CA LEU A 129 4.62 -14.52 -0.25
C LEU A 129 4.42 -14.48 -1.76
N TYR A 130 3.16 -14.32 -2.21
CA TYR A 130 2.84 -14.20 -3.63
C TYR A 130 3.41 -12.89 -4.24
N ASP A 131 3.21 -11.75 -3.58
CA ASP A 131 3.68 -10.45 -4.07
C ASP A 131 5.21 -10.31 -4.05
N LYS A 132 5.88 -10.84 -3.00
CA LYS A 132 7.35 -10.81 -2.86
C LYS A 132 8.11 -11.65 -3.90
N GLY A 133 7.40 -12.42 -4.73
CA GLY A 133 7.97 -13.18 -5.84
C GLY A 133 8.00 -12.43 -7.17
N SER A 134 7.31 -11.30 -7.29
CA SER A 134 7.22 -10.57 -8.56
C SER A 134 8.50 -9.79 -8.85
N GLN A 135 9.04 -9.96 -10.05
CA GLN A 135 10.19 -9.23 -10.54
C GLN A 135 9.75 -8.00 -11.33
N LEU A 136 10.64 -7.02 -11.41
CA LEU A 136 10.48 -5.85 -12.27
C LEU A 136 10.21 -6.31 -13.71
N PRO A 137 9.04 -5.98 -14.30
CA PRO A 137 8.67 -6.43 -15.63
C PRO A 137 9.64 -5.93 -16.70
N ASP A 138 9.89 -6.76 -17.71
CA ASP A 138 10.67 -6.36 -18.88
C ASP A 138 9.78 -5.58 -19.86
N ILE A 139 9.60 -4.29 -19.54
CA ILE A 139 8.76 -3.37 -20.31
C ILE A 139 9.59 -2.17 -20.73
N THR A 140 9.32 -1.73 -21.95
CA THR A 140 9.83 -0.50 -22.53
C THR A 140 8.77 0.59 -22.48
N LEU A 141 9.18 1.76 -22.00
CA LEU A 141 8.40 2.99 -21.92
C LEU A 141 9.09 4.09 -22.72
N ARG A 142 8.50 5.28 -22.75
CA ARG A 142 9.13 6.47 -23.34
C ARG A 142 9.30 7.56 -22.29
N ASN A 143 10.39 8.31 -22.35
CA ASN A 143 10.56 9.54 -21.57
C ASN A 143 9.94 10.75 -22.28
N ALA A 144 10.03 11.93 -21.66
CA ALA A 144 9.52 13.19 -22.22
C ALA A 144 10.25 13.66 -23.52
N ASN A 145 11.46 13.16 -23.78
CA ASN A 145 12.20 13.44 -25.02
C ASN A 145 11.82 12.48 -26.16
N GLY A 146 11.00 11.46 -25.87
CA GLY A 146 10.62 10.41 -26.83
C GLY A 146 11.57 9.22 -26.87
N ASP A 147 12.65 9.23 -26.09
CA ASP A 147 13.62 8.14 -26.01
C ASP A 147 12.97 6.90 -25.38
N VAL A 148 13.41 5.72 -25.83
CA VAL A 148 12.98 4.45 -25.26
C VAL A 148 13.73 4.20 -23.96
N VAL A 149 12.98 3.87 -22.90
CA VAL A 149 13.50 3.56 -21.57
C VAL A 149 13.08 2.15 -21.19
N GLN A 150 14.04 1.28 -20.88
CA GLN A 150 13.75 -0.08 -20.42
C GLN A 150 13.72 -0.12 -18.90
N LEU A 151 12.65 -0.67 -18.30
CA LEU A 151 12.54 -0.73 -16.85
C LEU A 151 13.65 -1.59 -16.22
N ALA A 152 14.13 -2.62 -16.94
CA ALA A 152 15.21 -3.47 -16.47
C ALA A 152 16.52 -2.70 -16.20
N ASP A 153 16.74 -1.54 -16.83
CA ASP A 153 17.94 -0.71 -16.65
C ASP A 153 18.02 -0.09 -15.26
N TYR A 154 16.89 -0.02 -14.54
CA TYR A 154 16.83 0.50 -13.17
C TYR A 154 17.15 -0.55 -12.10
N LYS A 155 17.48 -1.79 -12.51
CA LYS A 155 18.04 -2.78 -11.57
C LYS A 155 19.41 -2.29 -11.05
N GLY A 156 19.71 -2.61 -9.80
CA GLY A 156 20.93 -2.22 -9.12
C GLY A 156 20.76 -1.16 -8.03
N GLY A 157 19.57 -0.56 -7.90
CA GLY A 157 19.23 0.38 -6.82
C GLY A 157 17.78 0.27 -6.37
N PRO A 158 17.41 0.80 -5.19
CA PRO A 158 16.03 0.89 -4.76
C PRO A 158 15.24 1.77 -5.73
N LEU A 159 14.05 1.31 -6.09
CA LEU A 159 13.24 1.89 -7.16
C LEU A 159 11.79 2.02 -6.71
N VAL A 160 11.23 3.21 -6.90
CA VAL A 160 9.80 3.51 -6.67
C VAL A 160 9.17 3.85 -8.00
N ILE A 161 8.09 3.16 -8.37
CA ILE A 161 7.34 3.43 -9.60
C ILE A 161 5.93 3.87 -9.22
N ASN A 162 5.57 5.10 -9.58
CA ASN A 162 4.24 5.64 -9.38
C ASN A 162 3.47 5.67 -10.71
N LEU A 163 2.36 4.94 -10.77
CA LEU A 163 1.41 4.95 -11.89
C LEU A 163 0.36 6.03 -11.62
N TRP A 164 0.23 6.99 -12.53
CA TRP A 164 -0.63 8.16 -12.33
C TRP A 164 -1.24 8.69 -13.62
N ALA A 165 -2.17 9.63 -13.49
CA ALA A 165 -2.74 10.39 -14.61
C ALA A 165 -3.15 11.81 -14.17
N THR A 166 -3.15 12.78 -15.08
CA THR A 166 -3.46 14.20 -14.78
C THR A 166 -4.91 14.39 -14.36
N TRP A 167 -5.81 13.57 -14.89
CA TRP A 167 -7.25 13.61 -14.59
C TRP A 167 -7.60 12.92 -13.27
N CYS A 168 -6.66 12.21 -12.62
CA CYS A 168 -6.88 11.42 -11.42
C CYS A 168 -6.73 12.30 -10.16
N PRO A 169 -7.82 12.67 -9.46
CA PRO A 169 -7.72 13.56 -8.29
C PRO A 169 -6.84 13.05 -7.14
N PRO A 170 -6.87 11.76 -6.73
CA PRO A 170 -5.95 11.28 -5.71
C PRO A 170 -4.49 11.32 -6.16
N CYS A 171 -4.20 11.01 -7.43
CA CYS A 171 -2.85 11.13 -8.00
C CYS A 171 -2.30 12.57 -7.86
N ARG A 172 -3.13 13.57 -8.14
CA ARG A 172 -2.74 14.98 -8.01
C ARG A 172 -2.40 15.38 -6.58
N ARG A 173 -3.07 14.80 -5.57
CA ARG A 173 -2.83 15.12 -4.16
C ARG A 173 -1.57 14.48 -3.60
N GLU A 174 -1.21 13.28 -4.06
CA GLU A 174 0.02 12.60 -3.61
C GLU A 174 1.31 13.12 -4.30
N MET A 175 1.18 13.77 -5.45
CA MET A 175 2.35 14.22 -6.22
C MET A 175 3.36 15.07 -5.44
N PRO A 176 2.94 16.11 -4.68
CA PRO A 176 3.87 16.89 -3.85
C PRO A 176 4.57 16.05 -2.76
N VAL A 177 3.94 14.98 -2.28
CA VAL A 177 4.55 14.06 -1.31
C VAL A 177 5.66 13.25 -1.97
N LEU A 178 5.41 12.71 -3.17
CA LEU A 178 6.39 11.96 -3.93
C LEU A 178 7.54 12.84 -4.44
N GLU A 179 7.23 14.06 -4.89
CA GLU A 179 8.25 15.05 -5.30
C GLU A 179 9.22 15.35 -4.15
N ARG A 180 8.69 15.65 -2.96
CA ARG A 180 9.52 15.88 -1.77
C ARG A 180 10.36 14.66 -1.41
N ALA A 181 9.79 13.47 -1.48
CA ALA A 181 10.52 12.23 -1.20
C ALA A 181 11.65 11.99 -2.20
N GLN A 182 11.45 12.29 -3.50
CA GLN A 182 12.49 12.20 -4.52
C GLN A 182 13.71 13.06 -4.16
N HIS A 183 13.49 14.28 -3.65
CA HIS A 183 14.56 15.20 -3.29
C HIS A 183 15.25 14.81 -1.97
N GLN A 184 14.51 14.23 -1.03
CA GLN A 184 15.04 13.79 0.27
C GLN A 184 15.78 12.44 0.19
N ARG A 185 15.50 11.63 -0.84
CA ARG A 185 16.04 10.27 -1.01
C ARG A 185 16.72 10.10 -2.38
N PRO A 186 17.86 10.78 -2.64
CA PRO A 186 18.62 10.63 -3.88
C PRO A 186 19.24 9.23 -4.06
N ASP A 187 19.24 8.43 -2.99
CA ASP A 187 19.60 7.01 -3.01
C ASP A 187 18.54 6.13 -3.69
N VAL A 188 17.30 6.61 -3.81
CA VAL A 188 16.15 5.91 -4.39
C VAL A 188 15.77 6.55 -5.72
N THR A 189 15.62 5.74 -6.77
CA THR A 189 15.13 6.24 -8.06
C THR A 189 13.61 6.25 -8.06
N PHE A 190 13.00 7.40 -8.37
CA PHE A 190 11.56 7.55 -8.54
C PHE A 190 11.20 7.65 -10.02
N LEU A 191 10.31 6.78 -10.50
CA LEU A 191 9.74 6.81 -11.85
C LEU A 191 8.27 7.19 -11.79
N PHE A 192 7.90 8.24 -12.50
CA PHE A 192 6.52 8.75 -12.57
C PHE A 192 5.92 8.35 -13.92
N VAL A 193 5.23 7.22 -13.94
CA VAL A 193 4.72 6.61 -15.18
C VAL A 193 3.28 7.04 -15.43
N ASN A 194 3.13 8.02 -16.30
CA ASN A 194 1.84 8.49 -16.75
C ASN A 194 1.12 7.43 -17.62
N GLN A 195 -0.18 7.26 -17.40
CA GLN A 195 -1.00 6.26 -18.07
C GLN A 195 -1.87 6.88 -19.17
N ALA A 196 -1.61 6.48 -20.42
CA ALA A 196 -2.44 6.78 -21.59
C ALA A 196 -2.72 8.29 -21.87
N GLU A 197 -1.79 9.19 -21.57
CA GLU A 197 -1.89 10.61 -21.96
C GLU A 197 -0.72 11.07 -22.85
N SER A 198 -0.91 12.23 -23.50
CA SER A 198 0.12 12.83 -24.36
C SER A 198 1.22 13.51 -23.55
N MET A 199 2.43 13.56 -24.11
CA MET A 199 3.55 14.29 -23.50
C MET A 199 3.25 15.78 -23.30
N GLN A 200 2.53 16.38 -24.26
CA GLN A 200 2.17 17.79 -24.20
C GLN A 200 1.18 18.10 -23.06
N SER A 201 0.15 17.26 -22.88
CA SER A 201 -0.82 17.45 -21.80
C SER A 201 -0.17 17.29 -20.42
N VAL A 202 0.70 16.29 -20.27
CA VAL A 202 1.42 16.03 -19.01
C VAL A 202 2.41 17.15 -18.68
N SER A 203 3.24 17.58 -19.63
CA SER A 203 4.18 18.68 -19.42
C SER A 203 3.46 19.99 -19.06
N THR A 204 2.35 20.29 -19.73
CA THR A 204 1.51 21.45 -19.39
C THR A 204 0.97 21.33 -17.97
N PHE A 205 0.43 20.17 -17.59
CA PHE A 205 -0.08 19.92 -16.25
C PHE A 205 1.01 20.13 -15.18
N LEU A 206 2.18 19.51 -15.34
CA LEU A 206 3.28 19.62 -14.38
C LEU A 206 3.72 21.08 -14.20
N ALA A 207 3.86 21.83 -15.31
CA ALA A 207 4.17 23.25 -15.26
C ALA A 207 3.11 24.08 -14.52
N THR A 208 1.82 23.81 -14.76
CA THR A 208 0.72 24.53 -14.07
C THR A 208 0.63 24.22 -12.58
N GLN A 209 1.02 23.01 -12.16
CA GLN A 209 1.04 22.62 -10.76
C GLN A 209 2.36 23.00 -10.06
N GLY A 210 3.36 23.49 -10.80
CA GLY A 210 4.68 23.81 -10.26
C GLY A 210 5.47 22.58 -9.80
N LEU A 211 5.20 21.41 -10.39
CA LEU A 211 5.83 20.14 -10.03
C LEU A 211 7.09 19.88 -10.87
N THR A 212 8.16 19.46 -10.22
CA THR A 212 9.45 19.10 -10.82
C THR A 212 9.73 17.62 -10.55
N LEU A 213 9.50 16.77 -11.53
CA LEU A 213 9.67 15.31 -11.42
C LEU A 213 10.80 14.84 -12.33
N ASP A 214 11.78 14.11 -11.79
CA ASP A 214 13.01 13.80 -12.54
C ASP A 214 12.79 12.79 -13.68
N ASN A 215 12.03 11.71 -13.43
CA ASN A 215 11.88 10.60 -14.39
C ASN A 215 10.41 10.40 -14.79
N VAL A 216 9.85 11.34 -15.55
CA VAL A 216 8.50 11.20 -16.12
C VAL A 216 8.54 10.28 -17.34
N LEU A 217 7.81 9.17 -17.25
CA LEU A 217 7.69 8.17 -18.30
C LEU A 217 6.24 8.05 -18.77
N PHE A 218 6.05 7.59 -20.00
CA PHE A 218 4.75 7.49 -20.67
C PHE A 218 4.46 6.05 -21.05
N ASP A 219 3.37 5.50 -20.52
CA ASP A 219 2.79 4.22 -20.92
C ASP A 219 1.49 4.46 -21.68
N ALA A 220 1.62 4.71 -22.98
CA ALA A 220 0.47 4.96 -23.86
C ALA A 220 -0.51 3.77 -23.93
N SER A 221 -0.02 2.56 -23.64
CA SER A 221 -0.77 1.30 -23.79
C SER A 221 -1.31 0.74 -22.47
N GLY A 222 -0.95 1.32 -21.33
CA GLY A 222 -1.24 0.78 -20.00
C GLY A 222 -0.64 -0.61 -19.75
N ARG A 223 0.42 -0.99 -20.48
CA ARG A 223 1.05 -2.32 -20.39
C ARG A 223 1.69 -2.55 -19.03
N LEU A 224 2.25 -1.51 -18.41
CA LEU A 224 2.86 -1.62 -17.09
C LEU A 224 1.81 -1.91 -16.03
N GLY A 225 0.68 -1.19 -16.04
CA GLY A 225 -0.45 -1.46 -15.15
C GLY A 225 -0.93 -2.90 -15.27
N GLN A 226 -1.11 -3.40 -16.50
CA GLN A 226 -1.51 -4.79 -16.75
C GLN A 226 -0.48 -5.81 -16.22
N ALA A 227 0.81 -5.58 -16.49
CA ALA A 227 1.88 -6.51 -16.11
C ALA A 227 2.07 -6.61 -14.59
N VAL A 228 1.81 -5.54 -13.85
CA VAL A 228 1.92 -5.52 -12.38
C VAL A 228 0.58 -5.84 -11.69
N GLY A 229 -0.47 -6.15 -12.45
CA GLY A 229 -1.81 -6.45 -11.93
C GLY A 229 -2.55 -5.25 -11.34
N SER A 230 -2.16 -4.04 -11.73
CA SER A 230 -2.75 -2.79 -11.29
C SER A 230 -3.68 -2.21 -12.35
N MET A 231 -4.99 -2.29 -12.09
CA MET A 231 -6.03 -1.75 -12.97
C MET A 231 -6.58 -0.40 -12.47
N ALA A 232 -5.98 0.19 -11.43
CA ALA A 232 -6.47 1.42 -10.81
C ALA A 232 -5.33 2.36 -10.42
N LEU A 233 -5.67 3.65 -10.29
CA LEU A 233 -4.75 4.74 -10.01
C LEU A 233 -5.16 5.52 -8.73
N PRO A 234 -4.19 6.10 -8.02
CA PRO A 234 -2.76 5.88 -8.20
C PRO A 234 -2.35 4.50 -7.69
N THR A 235 -1.25 3.98 -8.26
CA THR A 235 -0.60 2.77 -7.74
C THR A 235 0.90 3.01 -7.66
N THR A 236 1.46 2.83 -6.46
CA THR A 236 2.89 2.99 -6.20
C THR A 236 3.52 1.65 -5.88
N LEU A 237 4.60 1.31 -6.58
CA LEU A 237 5.32 0.04 -6.47
C LEU A 237 6.73 0.30 -5.93
N PHE A 238 7.19 -0.58 -5.04
CA PHE A 238 8.48 -0.46 -4.38
C PHE A 238 9.32 -1.69 -4.72
N TYR A 239 10.45 -1.49 -5.40
CA TYR A 239 11.36 -2.54 -5.84
C TYR A 239 12.71 -2.40 -5.16
N ARG A 240 13.29 -3.55 -4.77
CA ARG A 240 14.67 -3.63 -4.29
C ARG A 240 15.67 -3.54 -5.45
N ALA A 241 16.94 -3.36 -5.10
CA ALA A 241 18.06 -3.32 -6.05
C ALA A 241 18.18 -4.58 -6.93
N ASP A 242 17.74 -5.74 -6.44
CA ASP A 242 17.69 -6.98 -7.23
C ASP A 242 16.50 -7.04 -8.22
N GLY A 243 15.67 -5.99 -8.26
CA GLY A 243 14.46 -5.91 -9.06
C GLY A 243 13.27 -6.67 -8.48
N ARG A 244 13.32 -7.14 -7.22
CA ARG A 244 12.15 -7.78 -6.58
C ARG A 244 11.20 -6.74 -6.01
N LEU A 245 9.90 -6.91 -6.27
CA LEU A 245 8.86 -6.12 -5.64
C LEU A 245 8.81 -6.45 -4.15
N ILE A 246 8.99 -5.43 -3.30
CA ILE A 246 8.93 -5.58 -1.84
C ILE A 246 7.59 -5.18 -1.26
N ASN A 247 6.98 -4.17 -1.87
CA ASN A 247 5.74 -3.59 -1.42
C ASN A 247 5.08 -2.88 -2.59
N SER A 248 3.79 -2.64 -2.44
CA SER A 248 3.03 -1.86 -3.38
C SER A 248 1.83 -1.27 -2.65
N HIS A 249 1.32 -0.16 -3.14
CA HIS A 249 0.24 0.59 -2.52
C HIS A 249 -0.75 1.04 -3.59
N LEU A 250 -2.03 0.75 -3.38
CA LEU A 250 -3.12 1.22 -4.21
C LEU A 250 -3.84 2.35 -3.47
N GLY A 251 -4.00 3.50 -4.13
CA GLY A 251 -4.61 4.68 -3.56
C GLY A 251 -3.59 5.75 -3.16
N GLU A 252 -4.10 6.87 -2.68
CA GLU A 252 -3.30 8.03 -2.29
C GLU A 252 -2.30 7.69 -1.17
N LEU A 253 -1.07 8.16 -1.30
CA LEU A 253 -0.05 8.05 -0.24
C LEU A 253 0.09 9.35 0.54
N SER A 254 -0.05 9.27 1.86
CA SER A 254 0.44 10.30 2.78
C SER A 254 1.95 10.20 2.96
N GLN A 255 2.58 11.25 3.49
CA GLN A 255 4.01 11.24 3.80
C GLN A 255 4.39 10.10 4.75
N ALA A 256 3.56 9.86 5.77
CA ALA A 256 3.74 8.77 6.73
C ALA A 256 3.63 7.38 6.07
N SER A 257 2.62 7.17 5.22
CA SER A 257 2.46 5.90 4.50
C SER A 257 3.59 5.64 3.52
N LEU A 258 4.09 6.68 2.84
CA LEU A 258 5.25 6.57 1.96
C LEU A 258 6.52 6.24 2.75
N ALA A 259 6.78 6.93 3.86
CA ALA A 259 7.92 6.66 4.73
C ALA A 259 7.90 5.21 5.23
N ARG A 260 6.75 4.73 5.73
CA ARG A 260 6.55 3.34 6.13
C ARG A 260 6.85 2.36 5.00
N ALA A 261 6.40 2.66 3.79
CA ALA A 261 6.58 1.78 2.63
C ALA A 261 8.05 1.70 2.17
N MET A 262 8.85 2.74 2.45
CA MET A 262 10.26 2.85 2.08
C MET A 262 11.23 2.30 3.14
N GLU A 263 10.82 2.09 4.39
CA GLU A 263 11.68 1.50 5.43
C GLU A 263 12.46 0.22 5.03
N PRO A 264 11.91 -0.70 4.21
CA PRO A 264 12.67 -1.88 3.80
C PRO A 264 13.89 -1.55 2.94
N PHE A 265 13.99 -0.35 2.35
CA PHE A 265 15.19 0.11 1.66
C PHE A 265 16.34 0.40 2.62
N ASP A 266 16.03 0.89 3.83
CA ASP A 266 17.04 1.28 4.82
C ASP A 266 17.64 0.07 5.55
N THR A 267 16.92 -1.06 5.55
CA THR A 267 17.32 -2.31 6.19
C THR A 267 18.00 -3.29 5.21
N ALA A 268 18.01 -2.97 3.91
CA ALA A 268 18.70 -3.77 2.91
C ALA A 268 20.21 -3.44 2.91
N PRO A 269 21.11 -4.43 2.88
CA PRO A 269 22.53 -4.15 2.71
C PRO A 269 22.73 -3.38 1.40
N ALA A 270 23.41 -2.23 1.49
CA ALA A 270 23.64 -1.35 0.35
C ALA A 270 24.20 -2.15 -0.83
N ALA A 271 23.39 -2.34 -1.88
CA ALA A 271 23.90 -2.86 -3.13
C ALA A 271 24.93 -1.85 -3.63
N THR A 272 26.17 -2.29 -3.79
CA THR A 272 27.26 -1.48 -4.35
C THR A 272 26.84 -0.98 -5.73
N ARG A 273 26.40 0.27 -5.80
CA ARG A 273 26.10 0.96 -7.05
C ARG A 273 27.41 0.98 -7.85
N LYS A 274 27.50 0.22 -8.95
CA LYS A 274 28.49 0.55 -9.98
C LYS A 274 28.03 1.89 -10.57
N PRO A 275 28.87 2.94 -10.58
CA PRO A 275 28.51 4.18 -11.24
C PRO A 275 28.19 3.87 -12.70
N THR A 276 26.98 4.21 -13.13
CA THR A 276 26.63 4.25 -14.54
C THR A 276 27.47 5.34 -15.19
N CYS A 277 28.54 4.95 -15.88
CA CYS A 277 29.19 5.84 -16.84
C CYS A 277 28.17 6.16 -17.95
N PRO A 278 27.91 7.43 -18.27
CA PRO A 278 27.29 7.75 -19.54
C PRO A 278 28.26 7.32 -20.65
N ALA A 279 27.75 6.55 -21.61
CA ALA A 279 28.48 6.12 -22.80
C ALA A 279 28.68 7.31 -23.76
N SER A 280 29.47 8.30 -23.33
CA SER A 280 29.87 9.45 -24.14
C SER A 280 30.86 10.35 -23.38
N ALA A 281 32.00 9.80 -22.98
CA ALA A 281 33.20 10.59 -22.72
C ALA A 281 34.44 9.75 -23.08
N THR A 282 35.12 10.20 -24.14
CA THR A 282 36.37 9.65 -24.69
C THR A 282 37.48 9.64 -23.63
N CYS A 283 38.30 8.59 -23.65
CA CYS A 283 39.54 8.47 -22.86
C CYS A 283 40.56 9.56 -23.19
#